data_AF-A0A3D0S7U8-F1
#
_entry.id   AF-A0A3D0S7U8-F1
#
_cell.length_a   1.000
_cell.length_b   1.000
_cell.length_c   1.000
_cell.angle_alpha   90.00
_cell.angle_beta   90.00
_cell.angle_gamma   90.00
#
_symmetry.space_group_name_H-M   'P 1'
#
loop_
_entity.id
_entity.type
_entity.pdbx_description
1 polymer ?
#
loop_
_entity_poly.entity_id
_entity_poly.type
_entity_poly.pdbx_seq_one_letter_code
_entity_poly.pdbx_strand_id
1 'polypeptide(L)' 'NNVLAFPGIFRGAFDVHATAITEGMKLAAATALAELVGDDLADDLIVPSPFDPRVGPAVSAAVAEAARKDRVNRI' A
#
# COMPACT_ATOMS: atom_id res chain seq x y z
N ASN A 1 0.35 13.17 -1.76
CA ASN A 1 1.55 13.10 -2.64
C ASN A 1 1.80 11.63 -2.97
N ASN A 2 2.04 11.27 -4.24
CA ASN A 2 2.26 9.89 -4.67
C ASN A 2 3.50 9.23 -4.06
N VAL A 3 4.41 10.02 -3.48
CA VAL A 3 5.59 9.50 -2.77
C VAL A 3 5.21 8.59 -1.58
N LEU A 4 3.99 8.71 -1.06
CA LEU A 4 3.41 7.81 -0.05
C LEU A 4 3.09 6.41 -0.58
N ALA A 5 2.72 6.31 -1.85
CA ALA A 5 2.13 5.11 -2.42
C ALA A 5 3.11 4.36 -3.33
N PHE A 6 3.88 5.08 -4.14
CA PHE A 6 4.76 4.48 -5.17
C PHE A 6 5.77 3.49 -4.58
N PRO A 7 6.58 3.83 -3.57
CA PRO A 7 7.59 2.90 -3.06
C PRO A 7 6.98 1.59 -2.53
N GLY A 8 5.89 1.69 -1.75
CA GLY A 8 5.21 0.52 -1.18
C GLY A 8 4.52 -0.34 -2.23
N ILE A 9 3.78 0.28 -3.18
CA ILE A 9 3.05 -0.45 -4.24
C ILE A 9 4.02 -1.27 -5.10
N PHE A 10 5.10 -0.65 -5.59
CA PHE A 10 6.06 -1.37 -6.40
C PHE A 10 6.80 -2.43 -5.61
N ARG A 11 7.16 -2.14 -4.35
CA ARG A 11 7.82 -3.13 -3.49
C ARG A 11 6.95 -4.37 -3.30
N GLY A 12 5.69 -4.20 -2.91
CA GLY A 12 4.76 -5.31 -2.72
C GLY A 12 4.49 -6.10 -4.00
N ALA A 13 4.33 -5.40 -5.13
CA ALA A 13 4.18 -6.04 -6.43
C ALA A 13 5.42 -6.86 -6.84
N PHE A 14 6.63 -6.35 -6.58
CA PHE A 14 7.88 -7.05 -6.87
C PHE A 14 8.10 -8.24 -5.94
N ASP A 15 7.80 -8.13 -4.65
CA ASP A 15 7.99 -9.22 -3.68
C ASP A 15 7.19 -10.49 -4.04
N VAL A 16 6.14 -10.37 -4.86
CA VAL A 16 5.30 -11.50 -5.33
C VAL A 16 5.35 -11.74 -6.84
N HIS A 17 6.28 -11.07 -7.54
CA HIS A 17 6.43 -11.12 -8.99
C HIS A 17 5.13 -10.84 -9.77
N ALA A 18 4.34 -9.87 -9.30
CA ALA A 18 3.06 -9.51 -9.91
C ALA A 18 3.21 -9.22 -11.41
N THR A 19 2.26 -9.70 -12.21
CA THR A 19 2.23 -9.50 -13.68
C THR A 19 1.61 -8.18 -14.08
N ALA A 20 0.79 -7.60 -13.21
CA ALA A 20 0.11 -6.33 -13.40
C ALA A 20 -0.14 -5.64 -12.05
N ILE A 21 -0.38 -4.33 -12.09
CA ILE A 21 -0.93 -3.57 -10.96
C ILE A 21 -2.44 -3.47 -11.17
N THR A 22 -3.22 -4.08 -10.29
CA THR A 22 -4.68 -4.12 -10.39
C THR A 22 -5.34 -2.97 -9.62
N GLU A 23 -6.63 -2.74 -9.87
CA GLU A 23 -7.43 -1.83 -9.04
C GLU A 23 -7.54 -2.32 -7.58
N GLY A 24 -7.56 -3.64 -7.37
CA GLY A 24 -7.55 -4.25 -6.04
C GLY A 24 -6.30 -3.89 -5.26
N MET A 25 -5.13 -3.90 -5.90
CA MET A 25 -3.86 -3.47 -5.30
C MET A 25 -3.86 -1.99 -4.95
N LYS A 26 -4.43 -1.13 -5.81
CA LYS A 26 -4.56 0.32 -5.53
C LYS A 26 -5.47 0.58 -4.33
N LEU A 27 -6.61 -0.11 -4.27
CA LEU A 27 -7.53 0.00 -3.15
C LEU A 27 -6.90 -0.50 -1.85
N ALA A 28 -6.19 -1.63 -1.89
CA ALA A 28 -5.48 -2.16 -0.73
C ALA A 28 -4.40 -1.20 -0.20
N ALA A 29 -3.65 -0.55 -1.09
CA ALA A 29 -2.69 0.47 -0.70
C ALA A 29 -3.37 1.69 -0.03
N ALA A 30 -4.50 2.14 -0.57
CA ALA A 30 -5.27 3.24 0.02
C ALA A 30 -5.82 2.87 1.40
N THR A 31 -6.37 1.67 1.56
CA THR A 31 -6.85 1.16 2.85
C THR A 31 -5.72 1.08 3.87
N ALA A 32 -4.55 0.53 3.49
CA ALA A 32 -3.40 0.45 4.39
C ALA A 32 -2.90 1.84 4.85
N LEU A 33 -2.94 2.84 3.97
CA LEU A 33 -2.60 4.22 4.34
C LEU A 33 -3.63 4.82 5.31
N ALA A 34 -4.92 4.55 5.10
CA ALA A 34 -5.98 5.03 6.00
C ALA A 34 -5.90 4.37 7.38
N GLU A 35 -5.63 3.07 7.44
CA GLU A 35 -5.46 2.31 8.69
C GLU A 35 -4.26 2.79 9.51
N LEU A 36 -3.21 3.31 8.87
CA LEU A 36 -2.05 3.89 9.57
C LEU A 36 -2.35 5.21 10.27
N VAL A 37 -3.35 5.97 9.79
CA VAL A 37 -3.86 7.15 10.51
C VAL A 37 -4.74 6.69 11.67
N GLY A 38 -5.66 5.76 11.40
CA GLY A 38 -6.50 5.15 12.43
C GLY A 38 -7.21 6.19 13.30
N ASP A 39 -7.05 6.05 14.61
CA ASP A 39 -7.67 6.92 15.62
C ASP A 39 -6.95 8.27 15.79
N ASP A 40 -5.76 8.45 15.20
CA ASP A 40 -5.02 9.72 15.23
C ASP A 40 -5.58 10.75 14.21
N LEU A 41 -6.71 10.44 13.57
CA LEU A 41 -7.37 11.31 12.61
C LEU A 41 -7.67 12.68 13.23
N ALA A 42 -7.10 13.72 12.62
CA ALA A 42 -7.31 15.10 13.00
C ALA A 42 -7.49 15.97 11.75
N ASP A 43 -7.99 17.19 11.93
CA ASP A 43 -8.21 18.15 10.84
C ASP A 43 -6.94 18.41 10.01
N ASP A 44 -5.76 18.30 10.62
CA ASP A 44 -4.44 18.45 10.01
C ASP A 44 -3.72 17.11 9.73
N LEU A 45 -4.31 15.97 10.12
CA LEU A 45 -3.75 14.63 9.94
C LEU A 45 -4.74 13.67 9.28
N ILE A 46 -4.99 13.90 7.99
CA ILE A 46 -5.87 13.06 7.16
C ILE A 46 -5.14 11.95 6.39
N VAL A 47 -3.82 12.07 6.26
CA VAL A 47 -2.92 11.08 5.61
C VAL A 47 -1.60 11.03 6.38
N PRO A 48 -0.92 9.88 6.46
CA PRO A 48 0.33 9.78 7.17
C PRO A 48 1.43 10.60 6.48
N SER A 49 2.49 10.92 7.23
CA SER A 49 3.67 11.57 6.66
C SER A 49 4.31 10.67 5.59
N PRO A 50 4.79 11.22 4.45
CA PRO A 50 5.50 10.44 3.45
C PRO A 50 6.80 9.80 3.93
N PHE A 51 7.34 10.28 5.04
CA PHE A 51 8.53 9.74 5.68
C PHE A 51 8.22 8.91 6.92
N ASP A 52 6.94 8.63 7.19
CA ASP A 52 6.56 7.70 8.24
C ASP A 52 7.12 6.31 7.91
N PRO A 53 8.01 5.74 8.75
CA PRO A 53 8.65 4.47 8.48
C PRO A 53 7.67 3.29 8.40
N ARG A 54 6.44 3.46 8.88
CA ARG A 54 5.37 2.45 8.84
C ARG A 54 4.71 2.35 7.47
N VAL A 55 4.72 3.43 6.67
CA VAL A 55 4.02 3.49 5.37
C VAL A 55 4.53 2.46 4.39
N GLY A 56 5.86 2.40 4.18
CA GLY A 56 6.47 1.49 3.22
C GLY A 56 6.08 0.03 3.46
N PRO A 57 6.38 -0.53 4.66
CA PRO A 57 6.03 -1.91 5.01
C PRO A 57 4.53 -2.22 4.95
N ALA A 58 3.67 -1.32 5.44
CA ALA A 58 2.23 -1.53 5.45
C ALA A 58 1.65 -1.61 4.03
N VAL A 59 2.01 -0.63 3.18
CA VAL A 59 1.55 -0.58 1.79
C VAL A 59 2.09 -1.77 1.00
N SER A 60 3.38 -2.13 1.16
CA SER A 60 3.95 -3.28 0.43
C SER A 60 3.29 -4.60 0.82
N ALA A 61 3.03 -4.82 2.10
CA ALA A 61 2.36 -6.03 2.58
C ALA A 61 0.92 -6.11 2.03
N ALA A 62 0.15 -5.02 2.13
CA ALA A 62 -1.22 -4.98 1.63
C ALA A 62 -1.31 -5.23 0.12
N VAL A 63 -0.36 -4.67 -0.65
CA VAL A 63 -0.30 -4.83 -2.11
C VAL A 63 0.10 -6.25 -2.50
N ALA A 64 1.06 -6.87 -1.80
CA ALA A 64 1.44 -8.26 -2.02
C ALA A 64 0.25 -9.21 -1.79
N GLU A 65 -0.51 -9.00 -0.71
CA GLU A 65 -1.72 -9.77 -0.42
C GLU A 65 -2.82 -9.57 -1.46
N ALA A 66 -3.03 -8.33 -1.91
CA ALA A 66 -3.99 -8.04 -2.97
C ALA A 66 -3.60 -8.71 -4.31
N ALA A 67 -2.32 -8.67 -4.68
CA ALA A 67 -1.83 -9.35 -5.87
C ALA A 67 -2.05 -10.86 -5.84
N ARG A 68 -1.93 -11.50 -4.66
CA ARG A 68 -2.27 -12.92 -4.46
C ARG A 68 -3.76 -13.18 -4.61
N LYS A 69 -4.62 -12.33 -4.03
CA LYS A 69 -6.08 -12.44 -4.14
C LYS A 69 -6.56 -12.29 -5.59
N ASP A 70 -5.97 -11.34 -6.32
CA ASP A 70 -6.28 -11.07 -7.72
C ASP A 70 -5.64 -12.08 -8.69
N ARG A 71 -4.81 -13.02 -8.17
CA ARG A 71 -4.10 -14.06 -8.94
C ARG A 71 -3.21 -13.50 -10.04
N VAL A 72 -2.58 -12.36 -9.78
CA VAL A 72 -1.58 -11.76 -10.66
C VAL A 72 -0.15 -12.03 -10.19
N ASN A 73 0.05 -12.70 -9.05
CA ASN A 73 1.35 -13.11 -8.54
C ASN A 73 1.92 -14.35 -9.26
N ARG A 74 3.25 -14.53 -9.20
CA ARG A 74 3.94 -15.71 -9.74
C ARG A 74 4.69 -16.53 -8.69
N ILE A 75 4.74 -16.03 -7.44
CA ILE A 75 5.30 -16.70 -6.26
C ILE A 75 4.43 -16.42 -5.03
#